data_AF-A0A0P1EMD9-F1
#
_entry.id   AF-A0A0P1EMD9-F1
#
_cell.length_a   1.000
_cell.length_b   1.000
_cell.length_c   1.000
_cell.angle_alpha   90.00
_cell.angle_beta   90.00
_cell.angle_gamma   90.00
#
_symmetry.space_group_name_H-M   'P 1'
#
loop_
_entity.id
_entity.type
_entity.pdbx_description
1 polymer ?
#
loop_
_entity_poly.entity_id
_entity_poly.type
_entity_poly.pdbx_seq_one_letter_code
_entity_poly.pdbx_strand_id
1 'polypeptide(L)'
;MKDDRRHPLSDAHSDRESAAHVPDTPQTRAPSYRLAFADEDFLCRPELRPVRLQLELLKPELALDAHGIASTVVLFGGARIPEPAKKDSARTQTLAELSRFYDEARKFAKIMTETGDGNENVIVTGGGPGVMEAGNRGAVEAGGRSIGLNIVLPHEQAPNEYVTPDLCFNFHYFAIRKMHFLMRANAICVFPGGFGTLDELFEALTLIQTGRMQRVPFLLFGRAFWEKIINWDALSDAGTISEDDLDLFRFVETAEEAVDALNNWQDFSRREALPGR
;
A
#
# COMPACT_ATOMS: atom_id res chain seq x y z
N MET A 1 7.21 -17.29 16.25
CA MET A 1 8.68 -17.38 16.17
C MET A 1 9.18 -17.74 17.57
N LYS A 2 9.74 -18.94 17.80
CA LYS A 2 10.36 -19.29 19.09
C LYS A 2 11.75 -18.65 19.11
N ASP A 3 11.89 -17.56 19.84
CA ASP A 3 13.19 -16.92 20.05
C ASP A 3 13.99 -17.77 21.05
N ASP A 4 14.89 -18.61 20.54
CA ASP A 4 15.70 -19.55 21.32
C ASP A 4 16.96 -18.89 21.93
N ARG A 5 17.01 -17.54 21.96
CA ARG A 5 18.10 -16.79 22.58
C ARG A 5 17.89 -16.76 24.09
N ARG A 6 18.73 -17.47 24.85
CA ARG A 6 18.84 -17.30 26.31
C ARG A 6 19.32 -15.89 26.63
N HIS A 7 18.38 -14.99 26.83
CA HIS A 7 18.64 -13.62 27.28
C HIS A 7 18.80 -13.60 28.81
N PRO A 8 19.83 -12.93 29.38
CA PRO A 8 20.06 -12.93 30.83
C PRO A 8 19.06 -12.06 31.62
N LEU A 9 18.33 -11.16 30.95
CA LEU A 9 17.26 -10.34 31.54
C LEU A 9 15.88 -10.94 31.25
N SER A 10 14.91 -10.66 32.12
CA SER A 10 13.50 -11.02 31.93
C SER A 10 12.94 -10.48 30.62
N ASP A 11 12.00 -11.21 30.03
CA ASP A 11 11.27 -10.75 28.85
C ASP A 11 10.04 -9.92 29.23
N ALA A 12 9.62 -9.04 28.33
CA ALA A 12 8.52 -8.11 28.56
C ALA A 12 7.15 -8.81 28.77
N HIS A 13 6.95 -10.02 28.25
CA HIS A 13 5.71 -10.77 28.48
C HIS A 13 5.63 -11.28 29.92
N SER A 14 6.72 -11.88 30.42
CA SER A 14 6.83 -12.34 31.80
C SER A 14 6.63 -11.22 32.82
N ASP A 15 7.22 -10.04 32.57
CA ASP A 15 7.06 -8.88 33.48
C ASP A 15 5.63 -8.33 33.45
N ARG A 16 4.97 -8.32 32.28
CA ARG A 16 3.57 -7.93 32.15
C ARG A 16 2.64 -8.87 32.91
N GLU A 17 2.86 -10.18 32.80
CA GLU A 17 2.09 -11.18 33.55
C GLU A 17 2.33 -11.05 35.06
N SER A 18 3.59 -10.86 35.47
CA SER A 18 3.94 -10.69 36.89
C SER A 18 3.28 -9.44 37.49
N ALA A 19 3.27 -8.33 36.76
CA ALA A 19 2.63 -7.08 37.19
C ALA A 19 1.11 -7.20 37.36
N ALA A 20 0.45 -8.15 36.67
CA ALA A 20 -0.99 -8.38 36.79
C ALA A 20 -1.39 -9.13 38.09
N HIS A 21 -0.44 -9.77 38.77
CA HIS A 21 -0.69 -10.61 39.96
C HIS A 21 -0.22 -9.97 41.29
N VAL A 22 0.15 -8.69 41.27
CA VAL A 22 0.55 -7.97 42.50
C VAL A 22 -0.65 -7.68 43.41
N PRO A 23 -0.44 -7.57 44.74
CA PRO A 23 -1.51 -7.18 45.66
C PRO A 23 -2.20 -5.88 45.25
N ASP A 24 -3.52 -5.85 45.41
CA ASP A 24 -4.34 -4.71 45.04
C ASP A 24 -4.30 -3.62 46.11
N THR A 25 -3.64 -2.50 45.79
CA THR A 25 -3.37 -1.37 46.68
C THR A 25 -3.62 -0.06 45.96
N PRO A 26 -3.83 1.07 46.67
CA PRO A 26 -3.93 2.38 46.02
C PRO A 26 -2.74 2.70 45.09
N GLN A 27 -1.54 2.24 45.44
CA GLN A 27 -0.32 2.44 44.65
C GLN A 27 -0.33 1.58 43.38
N THR A 28 -0.70 0.31 43.47
CA THR A 28 -0.71 -0.62 42.32
C THR A 28 -1.83 -0.32 41.33
N ARG A 29 -2.88 0.41 41.74
CA ARG A 29 -3.92 0.96 40.86
C ARG A 29 -3.53 2.27 40.17
N ALA A 30 -2.50 2.98 40.66
CA ALA A 30 -2.15 4.29 40.13
C ALA A 30 -1.58 4.17 38.69
N PRO A 31 -1.91 5.10 37.77
CA PRO A 31 -1.36 5.07 36.40
C PRO A 31 0.18 5.07 36.38
N SER A 32 0.82 5.76 37.33
CA SER A 32 2.29 5.82 37.44
C SER A 32 2.96 4.49 37.81
N TYR A 33 2.20 3.49 38.26
CA TYR A 33 2.71 2.15 38.56
C TYR A 33 2.65 1.21 37.35
N ARG A 34 1.87 1.54 36.32
CA ARG A 34 1.74 0.71 35.12
C ARG A 34 3.09 0.63 34.39
N LEU A 35 3.38 -0.52 33.82
CA LEU A 35 4.56 -0.69 32.95
C LEU A 35 4.39 0.16 31.70
N ALA A 36 5.37 1.03 31.41
CA ALA A 36 5.25 2.01 30.33
C ALA A 36 4.98 1.40 28.93
N PHE A 37 5.51 0.21 28.65
CA PHE A 37 5.30 -0.50 27.37
C PHE A 37 3.94 -1.21 27.28
N ALA A 38 3.20 -1.29 28.39
CA ALA A 38 1.87 -1.90 28.49
C ALA A 38 0.79 -0.90 28.95
N ASP A 39 1.12 0.38 29.04
CA ASP A 39 0.18 1.45 29.41
C ASP A 39 -0.34 2.15 28.16
N GLU A 40 -1.53 1.77 27.70
CA GLU A 40 -2.16 2.29 26.48
C GLU A 40 -2.39 3.81 26.56
N ASP A 41 -2.77 4.33 27.73
CA ASP A 41 -2.99 5.76 27.95
C ASP A 41 -1.68 6.54 27.75
N PHE A 42 -0.58 6.04 28.33
CA PHE A 42 0.75 6.62 28.15
C PHE A 42 1.21 6.54 26.70
N LEU A 43 1.04 5.38 26.05
CA LEU A 43 1.42 5.16 24.66
C LEU A 43 0.58 5.99 23.68
N CYS A 44 -0.59 6.48 24.05
CA CYS A 44 -1.44 7.37 23.24
C CYS A 44 -1.14 8.86 23.41
N ARG A 45 -0.27 9.25 24.35
CA ARG A 45 0.09 10.65 24.59
C ARG A 45 0.75 11.34 23.39
N PRO A 46 0.57 12.65 23.16
CA PRO A 46 1.19 13.36 22.05
C PRO A 46 2.72 13.21 21.96
N GLU A 47 3.40 13.18 23.11
CA GLU A 47 4.86 13.07 23.22
C GLU A 47 5.39 11.72 22.72
N LEU A 48 4.56 10.67 22.72
CA LEU A 48 4.92 9.32 22.28
C LEU A 48 4.64 9.10 20.79
N ARG A 49 4.27 10.15 20.03
CA ARG A 49 4.12 10.09 18.57
C ARG A 49 5.34 9.48 17.86
N PRO A 50 6.60 9.84 18.19
CA PRO A 50 7.76 9.23 17.54
C PRO A 50 7.83 7.71 17.75
N VAL A 51 7.45 7.22 18.93
CA VAL A 51 7.40 5.77 19.23
C VAL A 51 6.31 5.09 18.40
N ARG A 52 5.11 5.70 18.29
CA ARG A 52 4.04 5.15 17.44
C ARG A 52 4.41 5.12 15.96
N LEU A 53 5.07 6.17 15.45
CA LEU A 53 5.61 6.19 14.08
C LEU A 53 6.61 5.04 13.86
N GLN A 54 7.51 4.80 14.81
CA GLN A 54 8.46 3.69 14.75
C GLN A 54 7.74 2.33 14.74
N LEU A 55 6.70 2.16 15.57
CA LEU A 55 5.91 0.92 15.60
C LEU A 55 5.18 0.68 14.28
N GLU A 56 4.58 1.71 13.67
CA GLU A 56 3.93 1.59 12.36
C GLU A 56 4.91 1.33 11.22
N LEU A 57 6.17 1.75 11.34
CA LEU A 57 7.21 1.37 10.39
C LEU A 57 7.62 -0.10 10.59
N LEU A 58 7.91 -0.50 11.82
CA LEU A 58 8.49 -1.82 12.13
C LEU A 58 7.49 -2.97 12.01
N LYS A 59 6.25 -2.81 12.47
CA LYS A 59 5.29 -3.92 12.54
C LYS A 59 5.01 -4.56 11.17
N PRO A 60 4.72 -3.80 10.10
CA PRO A 60 4.53 -4.39 8.78
C PRO A 60 5.84 -4.93 8.20
N GLU A 61 6.97 -4.22 8.33
CA GLU A 61 8.27 -4.70 7.83
C GLU A 61 8.65 -6.07 8.41
N LEU A 62 8.59 -6.22 9.73
CA LEU A 62 8.91 -7.48 10.40
C LEU A 62 7.96 -8.61 9.99
N ALA A 63 6.69 -8.30 9.75
CA ALA A 63 5.72 -9.29 9.30
C ALA A 63 5.95 -9.70 7.84
N LEU A 64 6.23 -8.74 6.95
CA LEU A 64 6.56 -9.00 5.54
C LEU A 64 7.84 -9.83 5.43
N ASP A 65 8.87 -9.50 6.21
CA ASP A 65 10.13 -10.27 6.27
C ASP A 65 9.90 -11.69 6.79
N ALA A 66 9.10 -11.87 7.85
CA ALA A 66 8.78 -13.19 8.39
C ALA A 66 8.02 -14.09 7.39
N HIS A 67 7.29 -13.47 6.45
CA HIS A 67 6.58 -14.16 5.36
C HIS A 67 7.43 -14.29 4.08
N GLY A 68 8.66 -13.78 4.08
CA GLY A 68 9.57 -13.83 2.93
C GLY A 68 9.15 -12.96 1.75
N ILE A 69 8.38 -11.88 1.99
CA ILE A 69 7.93 -10.98 0.92
C ILE A 69 9.11 -10.12 0.45
N ALA A 70 9.67 -10.43 -0.72
CA ALA A 70 10.82 -9.73 -1.28
C ALA A 70 10.43 -8.46 -2.04
N SER A 71 9.33 -8.51 -2.78
CA SER A 71 8.84 -7.37 -3.56
C SER A 71 7.33 -7.40 -3.76
N THR A 72 6.77 -6.26 -4.16
CA THR A 72 5.34 -6.07 -4.32
C THR A 72 4.99 -5.41 -5.65
N VAL A 73 3.78 -5.69 -6.13
CA VAL A 73 3.14 -4.93 -7.21
C VAL A 73 1.99 -4.13 -6.61
N VAL A 74 2.12 -2.81 -6.66
CA VAL A 74 1.20 -1.88 -6.01
C VAL A 74 0.04 -1.58 -6.93
N LEU A 75 -1.20 -1.80 -6.45
CA LEU A 75 -2.40 -1.40 -7.18
C LEU A 75 -3.11 -0.26 -6.45
N PHE A 76 -3.16 0.89 -7.11
CA PHE A 76 -3.96 2.05 -6.69
C PHE A 76 -5.18 2.20 -7.57
N GLY A 77 -6.31 2.64 -6.99
CA GLY A 77 -7.50 2.90 -7.78
C GLY A 77 -8.72 3.28 -6.95
N GLY A 78 -9.82 3.59 -7.64
CA GLY A 78 -11.04 4.05 -7.02
C GLY A 78 -11.70 3.01 -6.12
N ALA A 79 -11.84 3.32 -4.82
CA ALA A 79 -12.60 2.52 -3.86
C ALA A 79 -14.11 2.42 -4.17
N ARG A 80 -14.60 3.23 -5.12
CA ARG A 80 -16.03 3.32 -5.48
C ARG A 80 -16.37 2.60 -6.77
N ILE A 81 -15.39 2.07 -7.50
CA ILE A 81 -15.63 1.36 -8.76
C ILE A 81 -16.28 0.01 -8.40
N PRO A 82 -17.53 -0.26 -8.82
CA PRO A 82 -18.20 -1.50 -8.45
C PRO A 82 -17.71 -2.65 -9.32
N GLU A 83 -17.76 -3.86 -8.77
CA GLU A 83 -17.61 -5.08 -9.59
C GLU A 83 -18.67 -5.08 -10.72
N PRO A 84 -18.38 -5.67 -11.89
CA PRO A 84 -19.28 -5.62 -13.04
C PRO A 84 -20.69 -6.14 -12.75
N ALA A 85 -20.81 -7.18 -11.91
CA ALA A 85 -22.10 -7.72 -11.50
C ALA A 85 -22.97 -6.72 -10.71
N LYS A 86 -22.33 -5.70 -10.11
CA LYS A 86 -22.97 -4.60 -9.36
C LYS A 86 -22.90 -3.28 -10.11
N LYS A 87 -22.62 -3.28 -11.43
CA LYS A 87 -22.49 -2.08 -12.25
C LYS A 87 -23.70 -1.13 -12.13
N ASP A 88 -24.91 -1.69 -12.06
CA ASP A 88 -26.15 -0.92 -11.95
C ASP A 88 -26.34 -0.22 -10.60
N SER A 89 -25.57 -0.61 -9.58
CA SER A 89 -25.53 0.07 -8.27
C SER A 89 -24.63 1.30 -8.26
N ALA A 90 -23.91 1.58 -9.35
CA ALA A 90 -23.03 2.74 -9.45
C ALA A 90 -23.83 4.04 -9.32
N ARG A 91 -23.26 5.01 -8.60
CA ARG A 91 -23.89 6.32 -8.37
C ARG A 91 -24.07 7.16 -9.65
N THR A 92 -23.27 6.90 -10.68
CA THR A 92 -23.31 7.61 -11.95
C THR A 92 -23.02 6.65 -13.10
N GLN A 93 -23.49 6.98 -14.30
CA GLN A 93 -23.19 6.22 -15.51
C GLN A 93 -21.68 6.14 -15.78
N THR A 94 -20.95 7.25 -15.60
CA THR A 94 -19.49 7.26 -15.76
C THR A 94 -18.81 6.31 -14.78
N LEU A 95 -19.29 6.22 -13.53
CA LEU A 95 -18.74 5.27 -12.56
C LEU A 95 -19.06 3.82 -12.94
N ALA A 96 -20.25 3.56 -13.49
CA ALA A 96 -20.61 2.25 -14.03
C ALA A 96 -19.70 1.84 -15.19
N GLU A 97 -19.31 2.78 -16.06
CA GLU A 97 -18.40 2.52 -17.18
C GLU A 97 -16.98 2.16 -16.70
N LEU A 98 -16.56 2.70 -15.55
CA LEU A 98 -15.27 2.35 -14.93
C LEU A 98 -15.25 0.92 -14.34
N SER A 99 -16.39 0.23 -14.19
CA SER A 99 -16.43 -1.16 -13.69
C SER A 99 -15.56 -2.13 -14.48
N ARG A 100 -15.27 -1.86 -15.76
CA ARG A 100 -14.32 -2.65 -16.54
C ARG A 100 -12.93 -2.73 -15.90
N PHE A 101 -12.50 -1.66 -15.22
CA PHE A 101 -11.20 -1.63 -14.54
C PHE A 101 -11.16 -2.49 -13.29
N TYR A 102 -12.31 -2.87 -12.72
CA TYR A 102 -12.36 -3.91 -11.70
C TYR A 102 -11.89 -5.25 -12.29
N ASP A 103 -12.43 -5.64 -13.45
CA ASP A 103 -12.01 -6.89 -14.10
C ASP A 103 -10.55 -6.86 -14.55
N GLU A 104 -10.10 -5.74 -15.13
CA GLU A 104 -8.68 -5.60 -15.52
C GLU A 104 -7.74 -5.67 -14.32
N ALA A 105 -8.07 -5.05 -13.18
CA ALA A 105 -7.27 -5.14 -11.96
C ALA A 105 -7.22 -6.57 -11.41
N ARG A 106 -8.36 -7.27 -11.38
CA ARG A 106 -8.45 -8.67 -10.94
C ARG A 106 -7.67 -9.60 -11.87
N LYS A 107 -7.81 -9.42 -13.18
CA LYS A 107 -7.11 -10.21 -14.20
C LYS A 107 -5.61 -9.99 -14.15
N PHE A 108 -5.17 -8.73 -14.05
CA PHE A 108 -3.76 -8.38 -13.91
C PHE A 108 -3.15 -9.01 -12.65
N ALA A 109 -3.81 -8.85 -11.50
CA ALA A 109 -3.37 -9.45 -10.25
C ALA A 109 -3.26 -10.98 -10.32
N LYS A 110 -4.21 -11.63 -11.01
CA LYS A 110 -4.18 -13.07 -11.27
C LYS A 110 -2.94 -13.47 -12.07
N ILE A 111 -2.67 -12.79 -13.20
CA ILE A 111 -1.50 -13.10 -14.05
C ILE A 111 -0.19 -12.89 -13.28
N MET A 112 -0.05 -11.78 -12.55
CA MET A 112 1.15 -11.50 -11.76
C MET A 112 1.38 -12.58 -10.67
N THR A 113 0.30 -13.09 -10.09
CA THR A 113 0.37 -14.13 -9.07
C THR A 113 0.71 -15.50 -9.66
N GLU A 114 0.12 -15.87 -10.80
CA GLU A 114 0.38 -17.14 -11.48
C GLU A 114 1.82 -17.24 -12.04
N THR A 115 2.41 -16.09 -12.38
CA THR A 115 3.78 -16.02 -12.91
C THR A 115 4.85 -15.83 -11.84
N GLY A 116 4.46 -15.43 -10.63
CA GLY A 116 5.36 -15.24 -9.49
C GLY A 116 5.65 -16.54 -8.72
N ASP A 117 6.68 -16.50 -7.88
CA ASP A 117 7.05 -17.58 -6.97
C ASP A 117 6.30 -17.53 -5.61
N GLY A 118 5.45 -16.52 -5.45
CA GLY A 118 4.68 -16.24 -4.25
C GLY A 118 5.36 -15.31 -3.25
N ASN A 119 6.66 -15.03 -3.39
CA ASN A 119 7.47 -14.15 -2.53
C ASN A 119 7.83 -12.82 -3.21
N GLU A 120 8.00 -12.83 -4.53
CA GLU A 120 8.20 -11.64 -5.34
C GLU A 120 6.90 -11.18 -6.00
N ASN A 121 6.80 -9.87 -6.29
CA ASN A 121 5.70 -9.23 -6.98
C ASN A 121 4.33 -9.51 -6.35
N VAL A 122 4.29 -9.70 -5.03
CA VAL A 122 3.05 -9.97 -4.28
C VAL A 122 2.14 -8.75 -4.37
N ILE A 123 0.87 -8.99 -4.68
CA ILE A 123 -0.10 -7.90 -4.86
C ILE A 123 -0.32 -7.17 -3.53
N VAL A 124 -0.13 -5.86 -3.55
CA VAL A 124 -0.39 -4.97 -2.41
C VAL A 124 -1.37 -3.88 -2.80
N THR A 125 -2.37 -3.66 -1.95
CA THR A 125 -3.39 -2.62 -2.14
C THR A 125 -3.68 -1.92 -0.83
N GLY A 126 -4.55 -0.89 -0.86
CA GLY A 126 -5.04 -0.25 0.36
C GLY A 126 -6.06 -1.07 1.16
N GLY A 127 -6.40 -2.29 0.73
CA GLY A 127 -7.30 -3.21 1.43
C GLY A 127 -8.77 -2.79 1.48
N GLY A 128 -9.15 -1.74 0.76
CA GLY A 128 -10.54 -1.29 0.65
C GLY A 128 -11.33 -1.99 -0.47
N PRO A 129 -12.57 -1.55 -0.73
CA PRO A 129 -13.40 -2.05 -1.84
C PRO A 129 -12.91 -1.56 -3.22
N GLY A 130 -13.60 -1.98 -4.27
CA GLY A 130 -13.37 -1.52 -5.65
C GLY A 130 -12.09 -2.10 -6.25
N VAL A 131 -11.26 -1.27 -6.89
CA VAL A 131 -10.01 -1.75 -7.54
C VAL A 131 -9.09 -2.47 -6.56
N MET A 132 -9.01 -1.99 -5.31
CA MET A 132 -8.19 -2.62 -4.28
C MET A 132 -8.65 -4.06 -4.00
N GLU A 133 -9.96 -4.25 -3.79
CA GLU A 133 -10.57 -5.58 -3.64
C GLU A 133 -10.35 -6.43 -4.89
N ALA A 134 -10.55 -5.89 -6.08
CA ALA A 134 -10.34 -6.61 -7.34
C ALA A 134 -8.93 -7.19 -7.43
N GLY A 135 -7.93 -6.38 -7.10
CA GLY A 135 -6.53 -6.78 -7.04
C GLY A 135 -6.29 -7.90 -6.03
N ASN A 136 -6.74 -7.70 -4.78
CA ASN A 136 -6.59 -8.71 -3.73
C ASN A 136 -7.27 -10.04 -4.12
N ARG A 137 -8.48 -9.95 -4.67
CA ARG A 137 -9.27 -11.08 -5.15
C ARG A 137 -8.57 -11.84 -6.27
N GLY A 138 -8.01 -11.13 -7.25
CA GLY A 138 -7.29 -11.75 -8.36
C GLY A 138 -6.10 -12.60 -7.89
N ALA A 139 -5.35 -12.10 -6.92
CA ALA A 139 -4.24 -12.84 -6.32
C ALA A 139 -4.71 -14.09 -5.54
N VAL A 140 -5.76 -13.97 -4.73
CA VAL A 140 -6.30 -15.11 -3.98
C VAL A 140 -6.87 -16.19 -4.91
N GLU A 141 -7.55 -15.80 -6.00
CA GLU A 141 -8.09 -16.73 -6.99
C GLU A 141 -7.02 -17.46 -7.80
N ALA A 142 -5.82 -16.90 -7.91
CA ALA A 142 -4.63 -17.57 -8.42
C ALA A 142 -3.96 -18.50 -7.39
N GLY A 143 -4.48 -18.59 -6.16
CA GLY A 143 -3.90 -19.37 -5.08
C GLY A 143 -2.71 -18.71 -4.37
N GLY A 144 -2.47 -17.42 -4.62
CA GLY A 144 -1.39 -16.67 -3.99
C GLY A 144 -1.80 -15.90 -2.73
N ARG A 145 -0.85 -15.12 -2.22
CA ARG A 145 -1.02 -14.23 -1.08
C ARG A 145 -1.29 -12.80 -1.55
N SER A 146 -1.91 -12.00 -0.68
CA SER A 146 -2.29 -10.63 -1.01
C SER A 146 -2.22 -9.74 0.23
N ILE A 147 -1.61 -8.57 0.08
CA ILE A 147 -1.33 -7.62 1.17
C ILE A 147 -2.37 -6.50 1.17
N GLY A 148 -2.86 -6.16 2.36
CA GLY A 148 -3.76 -5.03 2.59
C GLY A 148 -3.13 -4.03 3.55
N LEU A 149 -2.86 -2.83 3.06
CA LEU A 149 -2.40 -1.70 3.88
C LEU A 149 -3.59 -0.78 4.15
N ASN A 150 -4.41 -1.10 5.15
CA ASN A 150 -5.59 -0.33 5.55
C ASN A 150 -5.24 0.92 6.36
N ILE A 151 -6.18 1.84 6.53
CA ILE A 151 -5.99 3.00 7.40
C ILE A 151 -7.25 3.30 8.20
N VAL A 152 -7.07 3.76 9.43
CA VAL A 152 -8.17 4.20 10.29
C VAL A 152 -8.84 5.43 9.68
N LEU A 153 -10.14 5.32 9.35
CA LEU A 153 -10.99 6.40 8.88
C LEU A 153 -12.21 6.55 9.79
N PRO A 154 -12.85 7.75 9.85
CA PRO A 154 -14.03 7.99 10.70
C PRO A 154 -15.23 7.10 10.40
N HIS A 155 -15.32 6.55 9.20
CA HIS A 155 -16.29 5.53 8.85
C HIS A 155 -15.53 4.24 8.60
N GLU A 156 -15.85 3.22 9.39
CA GLU A 156 -15.15 1.95 9.40
C GLU A 156 -15.26 1.26 8.04
N GLN A 157 -14.11 1.05 7.40
CA GLN A 157 -13.99 0.14 6.27
C GLN A 157 -13.25 -1.09 6.79
N ALA A 158 -13.99 -2.17 7.05
CA ALA A 158 -13.36 -3.46 7.22
C ALA A 158 -12.47 -3.74 5.97
N PRO A 159 -11.28 -4.34 6.15
CA PRO A 159 -10.52 -4.80 5.01
C PRO A 159 -11.36 -5.74 4.17
N ASN A 160 -11.17 -5.71 2.85
CA ASN A 160 -11.86 -6.68 2.00
C ASN A 160 -11.41 -8.11 2.34
N GLU A 161 -12.31 -9.07 2.12
CA GLU A 161 -12.13 -10.47 2.56
C GLU A 161 -11.07 -11.25 1.77
N TYR A 162 -10.46 -10.63 0.75
CA TYR A 162 -9.42 -11.23 -0.08
C TYR A 162 -8.01 -10.83 0.35
N VAL A 163 -7.86 -10.02 1.40
CA VAL A 163 -6.56 -9.78 2.02
C VAL A 163 -6.17 -11.03 2.83
N THR A 164 -4.93 -11.49 2.69
CA THR A 164 -4.42 -12.60 3.51
C THR A 164 -4.40 -12.16 4.99
N PRO A 165 -5.02 -12.92 5.93
CA PRO A 165 -5.18 -12.47 7.32
C PRO A 165 -3.88 -12.00 8.01
N ASP A 166 -2.77 -12.74 7.81
CA ASP A 166 -1.47 -12.41 8.40
C ASP A 166 -0.72 -11.27 7.68
N LEU A 167 -1.28 -10.76 6.57
CA LEU A 167 -0.76 -9.66 5.75
C LEU A 167 -1.75 -8.48 5.67
N CYS A 168 -2.62 -8.36 6.68
CA CYS A 168 -3.58 -7.28 6.83
C CYS A 168 -3.10 -6.28 7.89
N PHE A 169 -2.68 -5.09 7.46
CA PHE A 169 -2.11 -4.06 8.32
C PHE A 169 -3.05 -2.86 8.43
N ASN A 170 -3.20 -2.30 9.62
CA ASN A 170 -4.05 -1.12 9.84
C ASN A 170 -3.19 0.03 10.37
N PHE A 171 -3.08 1.09 9.57
CA PHE A 171 -2.27 2.27 9.88
C PHE A 171 -3.09 3.38 10.53
N HIS A 172 -2.43 4.23 11.30
CA HIS A 172 -2.99 5.49 11.76
C HIS A 172 -2.34 6.69 11.04
N TYR A 173 -1.07 6.58 10.65
CA TYR A 173 -0.36 7.66 9.93
C TYR A 173 -0.30 7.39 8.42
N PHE A 174 -0.93 8.28 7.63
CA PHE A 174 -0.88 8.22 6.15
C PHE A 174 0.54 8.14 5.60
N ALA A 175 1.47 8.94 6.14
CA ALA A 175 2.85 8.99 5.65
C ALA A 175 3.55 7.62 5.76
N ILE A 176 3.36 6.90 6.87
CA ILE A 176 4.00 5.59 7.04
C ILE A 176 3.36 4.55 6.13
N ARG A 177 2.03 4.59 5.95
CA ARG A 177 1.32 3.75 4.99
C ARG A 177 1.82 3.96 3.56
N LYS A 178 1.98 5.22 3.14
CA LYS A 178 2.53 5.62 1.83
C LYS A 178 3.94 5.07 1.61
N MET A 179 4.81 5.19 2.63
CA MET A 179 6.14 4.60 2.59
C MET A 179 6.08 3.08 2.36
N HIS A 180 5.21 2.34 3.07
CA HIS A 180 5.09 0.88 2.91
C HIS A 180 4.60 0.43 1.54
N PHE A 181 3.82 1.25 0.82
CA PHE A 181 3.52 0.94 -0.57
C PHE A 181 4.79 0.91 -1.43
N LEU A 182 5.72 1.83 -1.20
CA LEU A 182 6.86 2.09 -2.08
C LEU A 182 8.14 1.34 -1.69
N MET A 183 8.32 1.01 -0.41
CA MET A 183 9.55 0.38 0.11
C MET A 183 9.90 -0.95 -0.57
N ARG A 184 8.89 -1.72 -1.01
CA ARG A 184 9.05 -3.01 -1.69
C ARG A 184 8.48 -3.00 -3.12
N ALA A 185 8.05 -1.85 -3.62
CA ALA A 185 7.41 -1.75 -4.93
C ALA A 185 8.41 -2.09 -6.04
N ASN A 186 8.07 -3.10 -6.84
CA ASN A 186 8.75 -3.43 -8.08
C ASN A 186 7.96 -2.98 -9.31
N ALA A 187 6.67 -2.69 -9.14
CA ALA A 187 5.84 -1.99 -10.11
C ALA A 187 4.70 -1.25 -9.41
N ILE A 188 4.22 -0.18 -10.04
CA ILE A 188 3.09 0.62 -9.59
C ILE A 188 2.07 0.70 -10.72
N CYS A 189 0.86 0.23 -10.44
CA CYS A 189 -0.26 0.26 -11.38
C CYS A 189 -1.38 1.12 -10.82
N VAL A 190 -1.76 2.16 -11.56
CA VAL A 190 -2.74 3.16 -11.15
C VAL A 190 -3.95 3.07 -12.06
N PHE A 191 -5.06 2.63 -11.50
CA PHE A 191 -6.37 2.59 -12.13
C PHE A 191 -7.14 3.88 -11.86
N PRO A 192 -8.20 4.18 -12.64
CA PRO A 192 -9.02 5.37 -12.41
C PRO A 192 -9.51 5.48 -10.97
N GLY A 193 -9.44 6.69 -10.42
CA GLY A 193 -9.70 6.92 -9.01
C GLY A 193 -9.92 8.37 -8.65
N GLY A 194 -10.06 8.62 -7.35
CA GLY A 194 -10.30 9.96 -6.80
C GLY A 194 -9.05 10.54 -6.14
N PHE A 195 -9.24 11.40 -5.14
CA PHE A 195 -8.12 12.07 -4.44
C PHE A 195 -7.09 11.13 -3.84
N GLY A 196 -7.49 10.03 -3.20
CA GLY A 196 -6.51 9.07 -2.66
C GLY A 196 -5.62 8.47 -3.74
N THR A 197 -6.18 8.16 -4.91
CA THR A 197 -5.41 7.63 -6.05
C THR A 197 -4.49 8.68 -6.65
N LEU A 198 -4.96 9.93 -6.77
CA LEU A 198 -4.15 11.05 -7.26
C LEU A 198 -3.00 11.41 -6.31
N ASP A 199 -3.25 11.35 -5.00
CA ASP A 199 -2.26 11.58 -3.96
C ASP A 199 -1.10 10.57 -4.06
N GLU A 200 -1.41 9.28 -4.16
CA GLU A 200 -0.40 8.23 -4.36
C GLU A 200 0.31 8.33 -5.72
N LEU A 201 -0.43 8.66 -6.79
CA LEU A 201 0.11 8.88 -8.13
C LEU A 201 1.20 9.96 -8.12
N PHE A 202 0.87 11.15 -7.61
CA PHE A 202 1.81 12.27 -7.62
C PHE A 202 2.94 12.10 -6.60
N GLU A 203 2.70 11.47 -5.45
CA GLU A 203 3.78 11.17 -4.50
C GLU A 203 4.82 10.24 -5.12
N ALA A 204 4.39 9.14 -5.72
CA ALA A 204 5.30 8.17 -6.31
C ALA A 204 6.05 8.75 -7.53
N LEU A 205 5.35 9.47 -8.41
CA LEU A 205 6.00 10.18 -9.52
C LEU A 205 7.02 11.21 -9.02
N THR A 206 6.71 11.99 -7.98
CA THR A 206 7.64 12.96 -7.41
C THR A 206 8.89 12.28 -6.84
N LEU A 207 8.73 11.15 -6.14
CA LEU A 207 9.87 10.40 -5.59
C LEU A 207 10.78 9.83 -6.68
N ILE A 208 10.20 9.34 -7.78
CA ILE A 208 10.96 8.84 -8.93
C ILE A 208 11.63 10.01 -9.67
N GLN A 209 10.89 11.08 -9.94
CA GLN A 209 11.38 12.29 -10.61
C GLN A 209 12.60 12.87 -9.90
N THR A 210 12.53 12.96 -8.57
CA THR A 210 13.59 13.52 -7.71
C THR A 210 14.72 12.56 -7.37
N GLY A 211 14.68 11.32 -7.88
CA GLY A 211 15.69 10.30 -7.57
C GLY A 211 15.68 9.86 -6.09
N ARG A 212 14.59 10.11 -5.35
CA ARG A 212 14.42 9.60 -3.98
C ARG A 212 13.96 8.15 -3.97
N MET A 213 13.41 7.67 -5.08
CA MET A 213 13.08 6.27 -5.37
C MET A 213 13.77 5.84 -6.67
N GLN A 214 14.04 4.54 -6.84
CA GLN A 214 14.44 3.99 -8.13
C GLN A 214 13.28 4.08 -9.12
N ARG A 215 13.58 4.13 -10.42
CA ARG A 215 12.53 3.96 -11.43
C ARG A 215 12.00 2.53 -11.33
N VAL A 216 10.68 2.41 -11.35
CA VAL A 216 9.97 1.14 -11.46
C VAL A 216 8.91 1.31 -12.54
N PRO A 217 8.47 0.22 -13.19
CA PRO A 217 7.33 0.27 -14.08
C PRO A 217 6.15 1.00 -13.44
N PHE A 218 5.73 2.08 -14.09
CA PHE A 218 4.65 2.94 -13.62
C PHE A 218 3.55 2.99 -14.67
N LEU A 219 2.45 2.30 -14.41
CA LEU A 219 1.42 2.02 -15.41
C LEU A 219 0.12 2.72 -15.06
N LEU A 220 -0.39 3.54 -15.98
CA LEU A 220 -1.67 4.22 -15.87
C LEU A 220 -2.72 3.48 -16.70
N PHE A 221 -3.68 2.85 -16.05
CA PHE A 221 -4.78 2.15 -16.74
C PHE A 221 -5.83 3.14 -17.23
N GLY A 222 -6.20 3.06 -18.51
CA GLY A 222 -7.28 3.85 -19.10
C GLY A 222 -6.87 5.26 -19.47
N ARG A 223 -6.10 5.42 -20.54
CA ARG A 223 -5.55 6.70 -21.03
C ARG A 223 -6.60 7.82 -21.07
N ALA A 224 -7.76 7.53 -21.66
CA ALA A 224 -8.83 8.51 -21.84
C ALA A 224 -9.36 9.09 -20.51
N PHE A 225 -9.29 8.35 -19.41
CA PHE A 225 -9.65 8.88 -18.09
C PHE A 225 -8.63 9.93 -17.64
N TRP A 226 -7.33 9.59 -17.72
CA TRP A 226 -6.25 10.43 -17.23
C TRP A 226 -6.08 11.71 -18.05
N GLU A 227 -6.07 11.61 -19.38
CA GLU A 227 -5.95 12.78 -20.28
C GLU A 227 -7.15 13.73 -20.16
N LYS A 228 -8.30 13.23 -19.69
CA LYS A 228 -9.48 14.08 -19.41
C LYS A 228 -9.32 14.92 -18.14
N ILE A 229 -8.57 14.43 -17.14
CA ILE A 229 -8.45 15.10 -15.84
C ILE A 229 -7.11 15.81 -15.64
N ILE A 230 -6.07 15.41 -16.36
CA ILE A 230 -4.72 15.98 -16.29
C ILE A 230 -4.22 16.20 -17.71
N ASN A 231 -3.79 17.44 -17.99
CA ASN A 231 -3.10 17.78 -19.21
C ASN A 231 -1.58 17.76 -18.93
N TRP A 232 -0.94 16.64 -19.27
CA TRP A 232 0.48 16.41 -18.99
C TRP A 232 1.40 17.31 -19.82
N ASP A 233 1.07 17.50 -21.10
CA ASP A 233 1.81 18.38 -22.01
C ASP A 233 1.79 19.82 -21.50
N ALA A 234 0.65 20.29 -21.00
CA ALA A 234 0.55 21.62 -20.40
C ALA A 234 1.46 21.80 -19.17
N LEU A 235 1.73 20.74 -18.39
CA LEU A 235 2.67 20.80 -17.27
C LEU A 235 4.12 20.94 -17.76
N SER A 236 4.45 20.23 -18.84
CA SER A 236 5.76 20.29 -19.51
C SER A 236 5.96 21.65 -20.19
N ASP A 237 5.00 22.09 -20.99
CA ASP A 237 5.00 23.39 -21.68
C ASP A 237 5.10 24.57 -20.70
N ALA A 238 4.48 24.44 -19.52
CA ALA A 238 4.58 25.44 -18.45
C ALA A 238 5.94 25.41 -17.73
N GLY A 239 6.81 24.46 -18.02
CA GLY A 239 8.11 24.27 -17.36
C GLY A 239 8.01 23.81 -15.90
N THR A 240 6.86 23.26 -15.50
CA THR A 240 6.65 22.76 -14.13
C THR A 240 7.17 21.33 -13.94
N ILE A 241 7.28 20.59 -15.04
CA ILE A 241 8.00 19.33 -15.19
C ILE A 241 8.85 19.40 -16.47
N SER A 242 9.80 18.48 -16.63
CA SER A 242 10.56 18.31 -17.88
C SER A 242 9.82 17.39 -18.86
N GLU A 243 10.15 17.48 -20.16
CA GLU A 243 9.60 16.55 -21.17
C GLU A 243 9.95 15.09 -20.84
N ASP A 244 11.18 14.83 -20.38
CA ASP A 244 11.65 13.53 -19.89
C ASP A 244 10.85 12.98 -18.68
N ASP A 245 10.07 13.81 -17.99
CA ASP A 245 9.18 13.35 -16.91
C ASP A 245 7.94 12.63 -17.45
N LEU A 246 7.56 12.88 -18.70
CA LEU A 246 6.46 12.18 -19.36
C LEU A 246 6.80 10.72 -19.65
N ASP A 247 8.08 10.38 -19.72
CA ASP A 247 8.57 9.00 -19.87
C ASP A 247 8.55 8.19 -18.56
N LEU A 248 8.22 8.83 -17.42
CA LEU A 248 8.18 8.15 -16.12
C LEU A 248 7.02 7.16 -16.01
N PHE A 249 5.99 7.27 -16.85
CA PHE A 249 4.83 6.39 -16.83
C PHE A 249 4.41 5.95 -18.24
N ARG A 250 3.66 4.85 -18.31
CA ARG A 250 3.07 4.36 -19.57
C ARG A 250 1.57 4.14 -19.39
N PHE A 251 0.81 4.48 -20.42
CA PHE A 251 -0.61 4.14 -20.47
C PHE A 251 -0.82 2.72 -20.97
N VAL A 252 -1.78 2.02 -20.36
CA VAL A 252 -2.21 0.67 -20.74
C VAL A 252 -3.73 0.58 -20.64
N GLU A 253 -4.35 -0.28 -21.44
CA GLU A 253 -5.80 -0.49 -21.41
C GLU A 253 -6.20 -1.86 -20.84
N THR A 254 -5.30 -2.85 -20.91
CA THR A 254 -5.58 -4.23 -20.50
C THR A 254 -4.51 -4.81 -19.59
N ALA A 255 -4.88 -5.85 -18.85
CA ALA A 255 -3.96 -6.64 -18.03
C ALA A 255 -2.77 -7.20 -18.85
N GLU A 256 -3.02 -7.69 -20.06
CA GLU A 256 -1.97 -8.19 -20.96
C GLU A 256 -1.00 -7.10 -21.38
N GLU A 257 -1.50 -5.94 -21.81
CA GLU A 257 -0.66 -4.80 -22.16
C GLU A 257 0.20 -4.35 -20.97
N ALA A 258 -0.35 -4.40 -19.75
CA ALA A 258 0.40 -4.09 -18.54
C ALA A 258 1.53 -5.08 -18.30
N VAL A 259 1.27 -6.39 -18.41
CA VAL A 259 2.29 -7.44 -18.27
C VAL A 259 3.38 -7.28 -19.35
N ASP A 260 3.00 -7.02 -20.59
CA ASP A 260 3.95 -6.75 -21.67
C ASP A 260 4.79 -5.50 -21.39
N ALA A 261 4.18 -4.45 -20.85
CA ALA A 261 4.89 -3.22 -20.48
C ALA A 261 5.88 -3.46 -19.31
N LEU A 262 5.54 -4.31 -18.34
CA LEU A 262 6.43 -4.72 -17.26
C LEU A 262 7.64 -5.50 -17.80
N ASN A 263 7.40 -6.52 -18.62
CA ASN A 263 8.43 -7.39 -19.17
C ASN A 263 9.43 -6.63 -20.07
N ASN A 264 8.97 -5.55 -20.70
CA ASN A 264 9.78 -4.72 -21.60
C ASN A 264 10.20 -3.38 -20.95
N TRP A 265 10.17 -3.29 -19.62
CA TRP A 265 10.68 -2.12 -18.91
C TRP A 265 12.21 -2.16 -18.85
N GLN A 266 12.88 -1.11 -19.34
CA GLN A 266 14.34 -1.14 -19.54
C GLN A 266 15.13 -0.34 -18.50
N ASP A 267 14.51 0.63 -17.83
CA ASP A 267 15.21 1.55 -16.95
C ASP A 267 14.69 1.48 -15.51
N PHE A 268 15.50 0.84 -14.65
CA PHE A 268 15.29 0.75 -13.20
C PHE A 268 16.25 1.66 -12.42
N SER A 269 17.01 2.51 -13.13
CA SER A 269 18.03 3.35 -12.50
C SER A 269 17.39 4.48 -11.69
N ARG A 270 18.09 4.90 -10.64
CA ARG A 270 17.74 6.11 -9.91
C ARG A 270 18.31 7.31 -10.67
N ARG A 271 17.53 8.37 -10.81
CA ARG A 271 18.02 9.63 -11.39
C ARG A 271 19.11 10.23 -10.50
N GLU A 272 20.26 10.55 -11.08
CA GLU A 272 21.35 11.26 -10.40
C GLU A 272 21.25 12.78 -10.54
N ALA A 273 20.53 13.25 -11.56
CA ALA A 273 20.26 14.66 -11.82
C ALA A 273 18.79 14.86 -12.23
N LEU A 274 18.27 16.07 -11.98
CA LEU A 274 16.95 16.49 -12.42
C LEU A 274 17.05 17.02 -13.87
N PRO A 275 16.40 16.40 -14.87
CA PRO A 275 16.41 16.94 -16.22
C PRO A 275 15.89 18.39 -16.23
N GLY A 276 16.60 19.27 -16.95
CA GLY A 276 16.25 20.68 -17.05
C GLY A 276 16.56 21.56 -15.83
N ARG A 277 17.32 21.08 -14.84
CA ARG A 277 17.79 21.88 -13.69
C ARG A 277 19.26 21.71 -13.37
#